data_AF-A0ABD7XNH0-F1
#
_entry.id   AF-A0ABD7XNH0-F1
#
_cell.length_a   1.000
_cell.length_b   1.000
_cell.length_c   1.000
_cell.angle_alpha   90.00
_cell.angle_beta   90.00
_cell.angle_gamma   90.00
#
_symmetry.space_group_name_H-M   'P 1'
#
loop_
_entity.id
_entity.type
_entity.pdbx_description
1 polymer ?
#
loop_
_entity_poly.entity_id
_entity_poly.type
_entity_poly.pdbx_seq_one_letter_code
_entity_poly.pdbx_strand_id
1 'polypeptide(L)'
;MKALEINVARTGFPVIIAGHEFFFDSSPEHLIEVQKNYEAFEKEVDSIEGPNEDDADSLDLEPYKELLAKGYDVMLGEGTFDTLYADIPDINAWLNAFFDLYNGIADQLDEFKEEQTKNSQRLKQKYLKKVSKKG
;
A
#
# COMPACT_ATOMS: atom_id res chain seq x y z
N MET A 1 -15.97 -24.71 -32.50
CA MET A 1 -16.51 -23.95 -31.35
C MET A 1 -15.52 -22.84 -31.03
N LYS A 2 -15.95 -21.59 -30.83
CA LYS A 2 -15.06 -20.50 -30.39
C LYS A 2 -14.99 -20.49 -28.86
N ALA A 3 -13.81 -20.28 -28.31
CA ALA A 3 -13.59 -20.16 -26.88
C ALA A 3 -14.21 -18.85 -26.35
N LEU A 4 -14.76 -18.91 -25.14
CA LEU A 4 -15.18 -17.72 -24.39
C LEU A 4 -13.97 -17.24 -23.59
N GLU A 5 -13.49 -16.04 -23.90
CA GLU A 5 -12.36 -15.41 -23.21
C GLU A 5 -12.89 -14.37 -22.21
N ILE A 6 -12.53 -14.53 -20.94
CA ILE A 6 -12.94 -13.64 -19.84
C ILE A 6 -11.65 -13.12 -19.19
N ASN A 7 -11.45 -11.80 -19.26
CA ASN A 7 -10.31 -11.15 -18.62
C ASN A 7 -10.64 -10.84 -17.16
N VAL A 8 -9.74 -11.26 -16.27
CA VAL A 8 -9.76 -10.94 -14.84
C VAL A 8 -8.57 -10.04 -14.57
N ALA A 9 -8.82 -8.82 -14.10
CA ALA A 9 -7.78 -7.86 -13.73
C ALA A 9 -7.71 -7.76 -12.20
N ARG A 10 -6.49 -7.62 -11.66
CA ARG A 10 -6.30 -7.31 -10.23
C ARG A 10 -6.78 -5.89 -9.96
N THR A 11 -7.41 -5.69 -8.81
CA THR A 11 -7.81 -4.38 -8.31
C THR A 11 -6.62 -3.73 -7.62
N GLY A 12 -6.30 -2.49 -7.96
CA GLY A 12 -5.15 -1.79 -7.44
C GLY A 12 -4.77 -0.62 -8.32
N PHE A 13 -3.63 -0.01 -8.02
CA PHE A 13 -3.12 1.14 -8.76
C PHE A 13 -1.59 1.18 -8.73
N PRO A 14 -0.95 1.78 -9.75
CA PRO A 14 0.49 1.97 -9.76
C PRO A 14 0.91 3.04 -8.76
N VAL A 15 2.03 2.82 -8.08
CA VAL A 15 2.68 3.76 -7.16
C VAL A 15 4.09 4.00 -7.67
N ILE A 16 4.43 5.26 -7.96
CA ILE A 16 5.75 5.62 -8.49
C ILE A 16 6.52 6.37 -7.43
N ILE A 17 7.67 5.84 -7.01
CA ILE A 17 8.52 6.42 -5.96
C ILE A 17 9.95 6.47 -6.47
N ALA A 18 10.55 7.66 -6.48
CA ALA A 18 11.93 7.88 -6.93
C ALA A 18 12.25 7.27 -8.32
N GLY A 19 11.26 7.17 -9.22
CA GLY A 19 11.42 6.58 -10.55
C GLY A 19 11.22 5.07 -10.62
N HIS A 20 10.97 4.40 -9.49
CA HIS A 20 10.56 2.99 -9.42
C HIS A 20 9.05 2.87 -9.45
N GLU A 21 8.54 1.93 -10.24
CA GLU A 21 7.10 1.65 -10.36
C GLU A 21 6.73 0.39 -9.55
N PHE A 22 5.85 0.57 -8.59
CA PHE A 22 5.25 -0.47 -7.76
C PHE A 22 3.76 -0.58 -8.08
N PHE A 23 3.14 -1.69 -7.67
CA PHE A 23 1.70 -1.87 -7.80
C PHE A 23 1.10 -2.14 -6.43
N PHE A 24 0.23 -1.25 -5.98
CA PHE A 24 -0.51 -1.43 -4.74
C PHE A 24 -1.76 -2.26 -5.02
N ASP A 25 -1.87 -3.44 -4.39
CA ASP A 25 -3.03 -4.31 -4.52
C ASP A 25 -4.16 -3.82 -3.60
N SER A 26 -5.24 -3.29 -4.17
CA SER A 26 -6.37 -2.78 -3.40
C SER A 26 -7.49 -3.82 -3.23
N SER A 27 -7.20 -5.11 -3.42
CA SER A 27 -8.16 -6.19 -3.18
C SER A 27 -8.56 -6.26 -1.70
N PRO A 28 -9.81 -6.64 -1.38
CA PRO A 28 -10.23 -6.81 0.00
C PRO A 28 -9.33 -7.78 0.79
N GLU A 29 -8.87 -8.85 0.14
CA GLU A 29 -7.97 -9.84 0.73
C GLU A 29 -6.64 -9.20 1.14
N HIS A 30 -6.02 -8.42 0.25
CA HIS A 30 -4.76 -7.74 0.53
C HIS A 30 -4.94 -6.63 1.57
N LEU A 31 -6.02 -5.84 1.52
CA LEU A 31 -6.25 -4.77 2.50
C LEU A 31 -6.40 -5.29 3.93
N ILE A 32 -7.00 -6.48 4.11
CA ILE A 32 -7.06 -7.13 5.42
C ILE A 32 -5.66 -7.56 5.89
N GLU A 33 -4.82 -8.03 4.98
CA GLU A 33 -3.44 -8.43 5.27
C GLU A 33 -2.57 -7.21 5.63
N VAL A 34 -2.62 -6.14 4.83
CA VAL A 34 -1.94 -4.87 5.09
C VAL A 34 -2.34 -4.31 6.45
N GLN A 35 -3.64 -4.27 6.77
CA GLN A 35 -4.12 -3.78 8.07
C GLN A 35 -3.54 -4.59 9.24
N LYS A 36 -3.52 -5.93 9.15
CA LYS A 36 -2.96 -6.79 10.20
C LYS A 36 -1.46 -6.59 10.36
N ASN A 37 -0.74 -6.50 9.25
CA ASN A 37 0.71 -6.33 9.27
C ASN A 37 1.07 -4.92 9.78
N TYR A 38 0.28 -3.91 9.44
CA TYR A 38 0.43 -2.55 9.95
C TYR A 38 0.15 -2.47 11.46
N GLU A 39 -0.89 -3.12 11.97
CA GLU A 39 -1.13 -3.18 13.44
C GLU A 39 -0.01 -3.91 14.21
N ALA A 40 0.63 -4.90 13.58
CA ALA A 40 1.79 -5.56 14.16
C ALA A 40 3.01 -4.63 14.14
N PHE A 41 3.20 -3.90 13.03
CA PHE A 41 4.23 -2.90 12.86
C PHE A 41 4.13 -1.75 13.86
N GLU A 42 2.94 -1.16 14.06
CA GLU A 42 2.75 -0.06 15.04
C GLU A 42 3.17 -0.46 16.46
N LYS A 43 2.86 -1.70 16.88
CA LYS A 43 3.31 -2.23 18.18
C LYS A 43 4.82 -2.37 18.28
N GLU A 44 5.48 -2.68 17.16
CA GLU A 44 6.93 -2.78 17.09
C GLU A 44 7.58 -1.40 17.13
N VAL A 45 7.02 -0.41 16.41
CA VAL A 45 7.46 1.00 16.45
C VAL A 45 7.44 1.56 17.87
N ASP A 46 6.33 1.37 18.60
CA ASP A 46 6.18 1.84 19.99
C ASP A 46 7.23 1.24 20.95
N SER A 47 7.90 0.16 20.54
CA SER A 47 8.92 -0.53 21.33
C SER A 47 10.35 -0.06 21.01
N ILE A 48 10.55 0.78 19.99
CA ILE A 48 11.87 1.30 19.59
C ILE A 48 12.14 2.60 20.37
N GLU A 49 13.19 2.60 21.20
CA GLU A 49 13.70 3.83 21.81
C GLU A 49 14.33 4.72 20.73
N GLY A 50 13.96 6.01 20.71
CA GLY A 50 14.57 6.99 19.79
C GLY A 50 16.07 7.16 20.05
N PRO A 51 16.85 7.75 19.12
CA PRO A 51 18.27 7.96 19.32
C PRO A 51 18.46 8.84 20.55
N ASN A 52 19.42 8.48 21.40
CA ASN A 52 19.86 9.38 22.44
C ASN A 52 20.49 10.62 21.77
N GLU A 53 19.86 11.78 21.93
CA GLU A 53 20.34 13.05 21.37
C GLU A 53 21.73 13.46 21.89
N ASP A 54 22.20 12.85 22.97
CA ASP A 54 23.45 13.17 23.66
C ASP A 54 24.70 12.49 23.07
N ASP A 55 24.56 11.60 22.09
CA ASP A 55 25.67 10.77 21.59
C ASP A 55 25.76 10.80 20.05
N ALA A 56 26.33 11.90 19.53
CA ALA A 56 26.44 12.19 18.09
C ALA A 56 27.35 11.21 17.31
N ASP A 57 28.25 10.52 18.01
CA ASP A 57 29.09 9.44 17.44
C ASP A 57 28.36 8.07 17.46
N SER A 58 27.17 7.98 18.06
CA SER A 58 26.34 6.77 18.18
C SER A 58 24.98 6.90 17.51
N LEU A 59 24.84 7.72 16.46
CA LEU A 59 23.64 7.73 15.61
C LEU A 59 23.53 6.38 14.87
N ASP A 60 23.07 5.37 15.61
CA ASP A 60 22.71 4.08 15.07
C ASP A 60 21.40 4.25 14.30
N LEU A 61 21.55 4.29 12.97
CA LEU A 61 20.45 4.42 12.04
C LEU A 61 19.89 3.05 11.64
N GLU A 62 20.47 1.94 12.10
CA GLU A 62 19.97 0.60 11.77
C GLU A 62 18.52 0.39 12.24
N PRO A 63 18.12 0.75 13.47
CA PRO A 63 16.72 0.61 13.90
C PRO A 63 15.74 1.38 13.02
N TYR A 64 16.13 2.58 12.56
CA TYR A 64 15.32 3.41 11.66
C TYR A 64 15.21 2.81 10.26
N LYS A 65 16.30 2.24 9.74
CA LYS A 65 16.31 1.54 8.46
C LYS A 65 15.45 0.29 8.51
N GLU A 66 15.56 -0.51 9.55
CA GLU A 66 14.73 -1.71 9.71
C GLU A 66 13.26 -1.35 9.84
N LEU A 67 12.94 -0.28 10.57
CA LEU A 67 11.57 0.20 10.71
C LEU A 67 11.00 0.66 9.36
N LEU A 68 11.74 1.50 8.63
CA LEU A 68 11.30 1.94 7.31
C LEU A 68 11.21 0.77 6.33
N ALA A 69 12.15 -0.18 6.36
CA ALA A 69 12.11 -1.38 5.54
C ALA A 69 10.80 -2.13 5.72
N LYS A 70 10.43 -2.42 6.97
CA LYS A 70 9.16 -3.07 7.30
C LYS A 70 7.96 -2.25 6.84
N GLY A 71 7.95 -0.93 7.08
CA GLY A 71 6.85 -0.07 6.68
C GLY A 71 6.60 -0.09 5.17
N TYR A 72 7.65 0.09 4.37
CA TYR A 72 7.55 0.04 2.91
C TYR A 72 7.18 -1.36 2.41
N ASP A 73 7.72 -2.42 3.02
CA ASP A 73 7.42 -3.79 2.62
C ASP A 73 5.96 -4.17 2.91
N VAL A 74 5.37 -3.68 4.01
CA VAL A 74 3.95 -3.84 4.32
C VAL A 74 3.06 -3.18 3.26
N MET A 75 3.50 -2.05 2.69
CA MET A 75 2.69 -1.27 1.74
C MET A 75 2.91 -1.69 0.28
N LEU A 76 4.14 -2.00 -0.12
CA LEU A 76 4.52 -2.18 -1.52
C LEU A 76 5.07 -3.57 -1.85
N GLY A 77 5.32 -4.38 -0.82
CA GLY A 77 5.88 -5.73 -0.93
C GLY A 77 7.35 -5.82 -0.52
N GLU A 78 7.76 -7.03 -0.16
CA GLU A 78 9.07 -7.36 0.41
C GLU A 78 10.26 -6.87 -0.44
N GLY A 79 11.26 -6.27 0.22
CA GLY A 79 12.51 -5.81 -0.40
C GLY A 79 12.39 -4.49 -1.17
N THR A 80 11.26 -3.79 -1.04
CA THR A 80 11.03 -2.51 -1.73
C THR A 80 11.98 -1.45 -1.20
N PHE A 81 12.09 -1.36 0.13
CA PHE A 81 12.93 -0.33 0.75
C PHE A 81 14.41 -0.49 0.44
N ASP A 82 14.93 -1.72 0.45
CA ASP A 82 16.35 -1.96 0.16
C ASP A 82 16.72 -1.48 -1.24
N THR A 83 15.83 -1.68 -2.22
CA THR A 83 16.00 -1.20 -3.59
C THR A 83 16.01 0.33 -3.64
N LEU A 84 15.07 0.97 -2.95
CA LEU A 84 14.94 2.42 -2.90
C LEU A 84 16.13 3.08 -2.16
N TYR A 85 16.54 2.52 -1.02
CA TYR A 85 17.62 3.03 -0.19
C TYR A 85 18.99 2.86 -0.85
N ALA A 86 19.18 1.82 -1.67
CA ALA A 86 20.41 1.64 -2.45
C ALA A 86 20.66 2.80 -3.43
N ASP A 87 19.59 3.37 -4.01
CA ASP A 87 19.68 4.48 -4.95
C ASP A 87 19.82 5.84 -4.23
N ILE A 88 19.10 6.03 -3.12
CA ILE A 88 19.13 7.26 -2.33
C ILE A 88 19.37 6.88 -0.86
N PRO A 89 20.61 6.86 -0.37
CA PRO A 89 20.91 6.44 1.00
C PRO A 89 20.66 7.58 2.02
N ASP A 90 19.44 8.10 2.07
CA ASP A 90 19.00 9.17 2.97
C ASP A 90 17.76 8.76 3.77
N ILE A 91 17.97 8.40 5.04
CA ILE A 91 16.92 7.90 5.92
C ILE A 91 15.83 8.93 6.20
N ASN A 92 16.18 10.21 6.27
CA ASN A 92 15.23 11.29 6.57
C ASN A 92 14.36 11.57 5.35
N ALA A 93 14.94 11.54 4.15
CA ALA A 93 14.17 11.63 2.91
C ALA A 93 13.14 10.50 2.80
N TRP A 94 13.53 9.27 3.14
CA TRP A 94 12.62 8.12 3.10
C TRP A 94 11.57 8.12 4.19
N LEU A 95 11.87 8.65 5.37
CA LEU A 95 10.88 8.87 6.42
C LEU A 95 9.79 9.84 5.95
N ASN A 96 10.18 10.97 5.38
CA ASN A 96 9.23 11.94 4.83
C ASN A 96 8.40 11.33 3.68
N ALA A 97 9.06 10.64 2.75
CA ALA A 97 8.39 9.98 1.64
C ALA A 97 7.43 8.88 2.10
N PHE A 98 7.67 8.24 3.25
CA PHE A 98 6.78 7.22 3.79
C PHE A 98 5.44 7.82 4.23
N PHE A 99 5.45 9.02 4.85
CA PHE A 99 4.21 9.72 5.18
C PHE A 99 3.43 10.13 3.93
N ASP A 100 4.12 10.62 2.89
CA ASP A 100 3.48 10.95 1.62
C ASP A 100 2.88 9.72 0.94
N LEU A 101 3.58 8.58 0.99
CA LEU A 101 3.10 7.29 0.50
C LEU A 101 1.84 6.84 1.24
N TYR A 102 1.87 6.86 2.57
CA TYR A 102 0.75 6.44 3.42
C TYR A 102 -0.50 7.28 3.12
N ASN A 103 -0.36 8.60 3.13
CA ASN A 103 -1.47 9.52 2.86
C ASN A 103 -2.00 9.36 1.43
N GLY A 104 -1.11 9.26 0.43
CA GLY A 104 -1.50 9.09 -0.97
C GLY A 104 -2.25 7.78 -1.22
N ILE A 105 -1.84 6.68 -0.57
CA ILE A 105 -2.56 5.40 -0.63
C ILE A 105 -3.93 5.52 0.05
N ALA A 106 -4.01 6.16 1.21
CA ALA A 106 -5.28 6.36 1.92
C ALA A 106 -6.29 7.17 1.08
N ASP A 107 -5.84 8.27 0.48
CA ASP A 107 -6.67 9.12 -0.39
C ASP A 107 -7.17 8.33 -1.62
N GLN A 108 -6.28 7.60 -2.30
CA GLN A 108 -6.70 6.78 -3.44
C GLN A 108 -7.62 5.63 -3.05
N LEU A 109 -7.45 5.03 -1.87
CA LEU A 109 -8.36 3.99 -1.38
C LEU A 109 -9.76 4.53 -1.13
N ASP A 110 -9.88 5.76 -0.62
CA ASP A 110 -11.19 6.38 -0.41
C ASP A 110 -11.88 6.73 -1.73
N GLU A 111 -11.13 7.27 -2.70
CA GLU A 111 -11.63 7.44 -4.08
C GLU A 111 -12.07 6.10 -4.70
N PHE A 112 -11.27 5.05 -4.53
CA PHE A 112 -11.57 3.73 -5.07
C PHE A 112 -12.80 3.08 -4.41
N LYS A 113 -12.99 3.23 -3.10
CA LYS A 113 -14.20 2.76 -2.39
C LYS A 113 -15.46 3.43 -2.95
N GLU A 114 -15.41 4.73 -3.22
CA GLU A 114 -16.52 5.44 -3.84
C GLU A 114 -16.83 4.92 -5.25
N GLU A 115 -15.80 4.74 -6.08
CA GLU A 115 -15.96 4.24 -7.44
C GLU A 115 -16.48 2.79 -7.47
N GLN A 116 -15.95 1.92 -6.62
CA GLN A 116 -16.41 0.53 -6.49
C GLN A 116 -17.86 0.44 -6.02
N THR A 117 -18.26 1.30 -5.09
CA THR A 117 -19.66 1.36 -4.61
C THR A 117 -20.60 1.77 -5.75
N LYS A 118 -20.23 2.80 -6.52
CA LYS A 118 -20.99 3.25 -7.70
C LYS A 118 -21.04 2.14 -8.77
N ASN A 119 -19.92 1.47 -9.05
CA ASN A 119 -19.84 0.40 -10.04
C ASN A 119 -20.65 -0.85 -9.64
N SER A 120 -20.56 -1.28 -8.38
CA SER A 120 -21.32 -2.41 -7.84
C SER A 120 -22.82 -2.13 -7.84
N GLN A 121 -23.25 -0.93 -7.44
CA GLN A 121 -24.65 -0.51 -7.52
C GLN A 121 -25.15 -0.48 -8.97
N ARG A 122 -24.34 0.04 -9.91
CA ARG A 122 -24.65 0.06 -11.34
C ARG A 122 -24.77 -1.34 -11.92
N LEU A 123 -23.89 -2.27 -11.54
CA LEU A 123 -23.96 -3.68 -11.94
C LEU A 123 -25.20 -4.37 -11.37
N LYS A 124 -25.48 -4.21 -10.07
CA LYS A 124 -26.71 -4.72 -9.43
C LYS A 124 -27.96 -4.19 -10.13
N GLN A 125 -28.04 -2.89 -10.42
CA GLN A 125 -29.17 -2.30 -11.14
C GLN A 125 -29.30 -2.81 -12.58
N LYS A 126 -28.19 -2.96 -13.31
CA LYS A 126 -28.19 -3.55 -14.67
C LYS A 126 -28.68 -5.00 -14.64
N TYR A 127 -28.27 -5.77 -13.64
CA TYR A 127 -28.69 -7.16 -13.47
C TYR A 127 -30.17 -7.25 -13.13
N LEU A 128 -30.64 -6.48 -12.14
CA LEU A 128 -32.06 -6.41 -11.75
C LEU A 128 -32.96 -5.97 -12.90
N LYS A 129 -32.57 -4.95 -13.70
CA LYS A 129 -33.32 -4.52 -14.89
C LYS A 129 -33.35 -5.57 -16.01
N LYS A 130 -32.31 -6.41 -16.14
CA LYS A 130 -32.30 -7.52 -17.11
C LYS A 130 -33.18 -8.68 -16.65
N VAL A 131 -33.21 -8.96 -15.35
CA VAL A 131 -34.06 -10.00 -14.76
C VAL A 131 -35.53 -9.58 -14.81
N SER A 132 -35.84 -8.31 -14.50
CA SER A 132 -37.22 -7.79 -14.54
C SER A 132 -37.80 -7.60 -15.94
N LYS A 133 -36.97 -7.62 -17.00
CA LYS A 133 -37.42 -7.57 -18.41
C LYS A 133 -37.61 -8.95 -19.04
N LYS A 134 -37.23 -10.02 -18.33
CA LYS A 134 -37.35 -11.42 -18.79
C LYS A 134 -38.51 -12.18 -18.14
N GLY A 135 -39.27 -11.55 -17.24
CA GLY A 135 -40.56 -12.01 -16.74
C GLY A 135 -41.67 -11.11 -17.24
#